data_AF-A0A2E3FGU3-F1
#
_entry.id   AF-A0A2E3FGU3-F1
#
_cell.length_a   1.000
_cell.length_b   1.000
_cell.length_c   1.000
_cell.angle_alpha   90.00
_cell.angle_beta   90.00
_cell.angle_gamma   90.00
#
_symmetry.space_group_name_H-M   'P 1'
#
loop_
_entity.id
_entity.type
_entity.pdbx_description
1 polymer ?
#
loop_
_entity_poly.entity_id
_entity_poly.type
_entity_poly.pdbx_seq_one_letter_code
_entity_poly.pdbx_strand_id
1 'polypeptide(L)'
;MTFAIPFPQISPEIFSISLFGIDFALRWYALAYIAGILIGWRLVLSAIRRPALWRDGPPMTAAQVEDLLTWMILGIILGGRLGFVLFYRPGYYLDHPAEILQIWSGGMSFHGGFLGVVIAALIFTKRHNIPRLPTADLLALAVPIGLMLGRIANFINAELWGRPTDLPWGVVFPGASAQACEGVVGLCARHPSQLYEAFLEGVVLASVLLWLAFRSGALKKPGLLLGVFLTGYGLARVIVEHFRQADDQFITLENPMGHILRLGEWGLTMGQLLSLPMVAVGLGVLFYVRRSK
;
A
#
# COMPACT_ATOMS: atom_id res chain seq x y z
N MET A 1 -12.62 12.86 32.20
CA MET A 1 -11.34 12.68 31.51
C MET A 1 -11.58 11.65 30.42
N THR A 2 -11.57 12.05 29.15
CA THR A 2 -11.55 11.11 28.03
C THR A 2 -10.26 10.31 28.14
N PHE A 3 -10.36 8.98 28.25
CA PHE A 3 -9.19 8.11 28.23
C PHE A 3 -8.59 8.20 26.82
N ALA A 4 -7.42 8.82 26.71
CA ALA A 4 -6.69 8.96 25.45
C ALA A 4 -5.23 8.55 25.66
N ILE A 5 -4.69 7.85 24.67
CA ILE A 5 -3.31 7.37 24.69
C ILE A 5 -2.41 8.48 24.13
N PRO A 6 -1.41 8.99 24.87
CA PRO A 6 -0.46 9.91 24.30
C PRO A 6 0.35 9.21 23.21
N PHE A 7 0.60 9.89 22.09
CA PHE A 7 1.47 9.33 21.07
C PHE A 7 2.87 9.07 21.66
N PRO A 8 3.47 7.88 21.42
CA PRO A 8 4.78 7.55 21.98
C PRO A 8 5.86 8.48 21.41
N GLN A 9 6.87 8.78 22.21
CA GLN A 9 8.01 9.63 21.80
C GLN A 9 8.95 8.85 20.87
N ILE A 10 8.50 8.61 19.63
CA ILE A 10 9.25 7.88 18.60
C ILE A 10 9.71 8.86 17.53
N SER A 11 11.02 8.92 17.29
CA SER A 11 11.58 9.68 16.18
C SER A 11 11.29 8.98 14.84
N PRO A 12 10.89 9.72 13.78
CA PRO A 12 10.81 9.19 12.41
C PRO A 12 12.17 8.70 11.88
N GLU A 13 13.25 9.26 12.42
CA GLU A 13 14.64 8.95 12.06
C GLU A 13 15.21 7.95 13.07
N ILE A 14 15.82 6.88 12.56
CA ILE A 14 16.56 5.89 13.34
C ILE A 14 17.86 6.51 13.83
N PHE A 15 18.61 7.09 12.90
CA PHE A 15 19.80 7.89 13.16
C PHE A 15 20.04 8.84 11.98
N SER A 16 20.76 9.93 12.23
CA SER A 16 21.23 10.87 11.22
C SER A 16 22.74 11.07 11.33
N ILE A 17 23.40 11.26 10.18
CA ILE A 17 24.83 11.52 10.09
C ILE A 17 25.02 12.73 9.16
N SER A 18 25.66 13.77 9.67
CA SER A 18 26.04 14.93 8.88
C SER A 18 27.43 14.73 8.28
N LEU A 19 27.52 14.67 6.95
CA LEU A 19 28.78 14.52 6.21
C LEU A 19 28.91 15.66 5.21
N PHE A 20 30.02 16.41 5.28
CA PHE A 20 30.33 17.52 4.35
C PHE A 20 29.20 18.56 4.20
N GLY A 21 28.44 18.81 5.28
CA GLY A 21 27.30 19.75 5.27
C GLY A 21 26.00 19.17 4.71
N ILE A 22 25.94 17.85 4.46
CA ILE A 22 24.74 17.14 4.02
C ILE A 22 24.29 16.19 5.14
N ASP A 23 23.02 16.32 5.55
CA ASP A 23 22.42 15.46 6.56
C ASP A 23 21.81 14.21 5.93
N PHE A 24 22.37 13.05 6.26
CA PHE A 24 21.86 11.75 5.86
C PHE A 24 21.09 11.12 7.01
N ALA A 25 19.77 11.07 6.90
CA ALA A 25 18.91 10.43 7.90
C ALA A 25 18.39 9.08 7.40
N LEU A 26 18.62 8.01 8.16
CA LEU A 26 17.95 6.73 7.95
C LEU A 26 16.59 6.76 8.64
N ARG A 27 15.51 6.66 7.86
CA ARG A 27 14.13 6.73 8.36
C ARG A 27 13.51 5.33 8.51
N TRP A 28 12.63 5.17 9.48
CA TRP A 28 11.84 3.94 9.67
C TRP A 28 11.07 3.56 8.41
N TYR A 29 10.58 4.55 7.68
CA TYR A 29 9.86 4.38 6.42
C TYR A 29 10.72 3.68 5.34
N ALA A 30 11.99 4.06 5.20
CA ALA A 30 12.91 3.41 4.28
C ALA A 30 13.19 1.96 4.68
N LEU A 31 13.38 1.73 5.99
CA LEU A 31 13.60 0.39 6.52
C LEU A 31 12.37 -0.52 6.34
N ALA A 32 11.16 0.03 6.49
CA ALA A 32 9.92 -0.69 6.24
C ALA A 32 9.82 -1.20 4.80
N TYR A 33 10.20 -0.36 3.81
CA TYR A 33 10.24 -0.80 2.42
C TYR A 33 11.29 -1.88 2.16
N ILE A 34 12.51 -1.69 2.67
CA ILE A 34 13.59 -2.68 2.50
C ILE A 34 13.18 -4.01 3.13
N ALA A 35 12.67 -4.00 4.37
CA ALA A 35 12.19 -5.18 5.05
C ALA A 35 11.02 -5.83 4.31
N GLY A 36 10.06 -5.04 3.83
CA GLY A 36 8.93 -5.52 3.04
C GLY A 36 9.36 -6.24 1.77
N ILE A 37 10.30 -5.67 1.02
CA ILE A 37 10.89 -6.29 -0.18
C ILE A 37 11.61 -7.58 0.18
N LEU A 38 12.48 -7.57 1.20
CA LEU A 38 13.26 -8.75 1.59
C LEU A 38 12.38 -9.90 2.08
N ILE A 39 11.37 -9.62 2.90
CA ILE A 39 10.44 -10.63 3.39
C ILE A 39 9.57 -11.15 2.25
N GLY A 40 9.03 -10.25 1.42
CA GLY A 40 8.24 -10.60 0.24
C GLY A 40 9.02 -11.49 -0.74
N TRP A 41 10.25 -11.12 -1.05
CA TRP A 41 11.16 -11.91 -1.89
C TRP A 41 11.40 -13.30 -1.31
N ARG A 42 11.76 -13.40 -0.03
CA ARG A 42 11.96 -14.70 0.64
C ARG A 42 10.69 -15.53 0.64
N LEU A 43 9.53 -14.92 0.80
CA LEU A 43 8.24 -15.59 0.78
C LEU A 43 7.92 -16.15 -0.61
N VAL A 44 8.15 -15.37 -1.67
CA VAL A 44 7.99 -15.83 -3.06
C VAL A 44 8.96 -16.98 -3.36
N LEU A 45 10.24 -16.85 -3.01
CA LEU A 45 11.21 -17.93 -3.19
C LEU A 45 10.82 -19.20 -2.42
N SER A 46 10.28 -19.04 -1.22
CA SER A 46 9.74 -20.14 -0.42
C SER A 46 8.62 -20.89 -1.16
N ALA A 47 7.71 -20.17 -1.84
CA ALA A 47 6.66 -20.78 -2.66
C ALA A 47 7.22 -21.45 -3.94
N ILE A 48 8.16 -20.81 -4.62
CA ILE A 48 8.81 -21.32 -5.84
C ILE A 48 9.59 -22.61 -5.57
N ARG A 49 10.32 -22.69 -4.45
CA ARG A 49 11.13 -23.86 -4.05
C ARG A 49 10.30 -25.07 -3.60
N ARG A 50 8.97 -25.00 -3.64
CA ARG A 50 8.08 -26.11 -3.28
C ARG A 50 7.19 -26.51 -4.46
N PRO A 51 7.69 -27.34 -5.40
CA PRO A 51 6.94 -27.74 -6.60
C PRO A 51 5.55 -28.32 -6.31
N ALA A 52 5.37 -29.02 -5.19
CA ALA A 52 4.10 -29.63 -4.79
C ALA A 52 2.95 -28.63 -4.52
N LEU A 53 3.26 -27.34 -4.32
CA LEU A 53 2.25 -26.28 -4.20
C LEU A 53 1.56 -25.96 -5.53
N TRP A 54 2.17 -26.33 -6.65
CA TRP A 54 1.75 -25.94 -7.99
C TRP A 54 1.09 -27.11 -8.73
N ARG A 55 0.26 -26.79 -9.72
CA ARG A 55 -0.37 -27.80 -10.59
C ARG A 55 0.64 -28.35 -11.60
N ASP A 56 1.31 -27.45 -12.31
CA ASP A 56 2.21 -27.76 -13.44
C ASP A 56 3.66 -27.35 -13.13
N GLY A 57 4.02 -27.32 -11.84
CA GLY A 57 5.29 -26.78 -11.35
C GLY A 57 5.28 -25.26 -11.14
N PRO A 58 6.33 -24.70 -10.52
CA PRO A 58 6.43 -23.26 -10.28
C PRO A 58 6.48 -22.49 -11.60
N PRO A 59 5.88 -21.29 -11.69
CA PRO A 59 5.75 -20.56 -12.96
C PRO A 59 7.06 -19.97 -13.48
N MET A 60 8.08 -19.87 -12.63
CA MET A 60 9.38 -19.30 -12.96
C MET A 60 10.47 -19.85 -12.04
N THR A 61 11.73 -19.65 -12.42
CA THR A 61 12.90 -20.02 -11.60
C THR A 61 13.17 -18.99 -10.51
N ALA A 62 13.99 -19.35 -9.52
CA ALA A 62 14.43 -18.41 -8.47
C ALA A 62 15.19 -17.19 -9.05
N ALA A 63 16.03 -17.40 -10.05
CA ALA A 63 16.73 -16.31 -10.74
C ALA A 63 15.74 -15.35 -11.43
N GLN A 64 14.71 -15.90 -12.09
CA GLN A 64 13.67 -15.07 -12.71
C GLN A 64 12.84 -14.28 -11.68
N VAL A 65 12.73 -14.73 -10.44
CA VAL A 65 12.11 -13.94 -9.36
C VAL A 65 12.98 -12.71 -9.02
N GLU A 66 14.29 -12.88 -8.95
CA GLU A 66 15.24 -11.80 -8.68
C GLU A 66 15.29 -10.79 -9.83
N ASP A 67 15.26 -11.28 -11.07
CA ASP A 67 15.14 -10.45 -12.26
C ASP A 67 13.82 -9.67 -12.24
N LEU A 68 12.70 -10.35 -11.99
CA LEU A 68 11.38 -9.70 -11.91
C LEU A 68 11.36 -8.64 -10.80
N LEU A 69 11.96 -8.90 -9.64
CA LEU A 69 12.07 -7.93 -8.55
C LEU A 69 12.81 -6.67 -9.00
N THR A 70 13.92 -6.82 -9.73
CA THR A 70 14.67 -5.70 -10.31
C THR A 70 13.80 -4.90 -11.28
N TRP A 71 13.06 -5.58 -12.16
CA TRP A 71 12.11 -4.93 -13.07
C TRP A 71 11.01 -4.17 -12.32
N MET A 72 10.47 -4.73 -11.25
CA MET A 72 9.46 -4.07 -10.43
C MET A 72 10.02 -2.83 -9.72
N ILE A 73 11.23 -2.89 -9.16
CA ILE A 73 11.89 -1.73 -8.53
C ILE A 73 12.04 -0.59 -9.55
N LEU A 74 12.52 -0.90 -10.76
CA LEU A 74 12.61 0.09 -11.84
C LEU A 74 11.22 0.62 -12.22
N GLY A 75 10.22 -0.26 -12.29
CA GLY A 75 8.82 0.12 -12.53
C GLY A 75 8.28 1.10 -11.48
N ILE A 76 8.54 0.88 -10.19
CA ILE A 76 8.13 1.79 -9.11
C ILE A 76 8.79 3.15 -9.28
N ILE A 77 10.11 3.18 -9.51
CA ILE A 77 10.88 4.42 -9.60
C ILE A 77 10.46 5.22 -10.83
N LEU A 78 10.49 4.60 -12.01
CA LEU A 78 10.16 5.27 -13.27
C LEU A 78 8.68 5.65 -13.32
N GLY A 79 7.80 4.71 -12.99
CA GLY A 79 6.36 4.95 -12.97
C GLY A 79 5.97 6.02 -11.96
N GLY A 80 6.55 5.97 -10.75
CA GLY A 80 6.28 6.94 -9.70
C GLY A 80 6.72 8.34 -10.10
N ARG A 81 7.91 8.46 -10.70
CA ARG A 81 8.43 9.75 -11.16
C ARG A 81 7.60 10.30 -12.32
N LEU A 82 7.38 9.50 -13.36
CA LEU A 82 6.61 9.93 -14.52
C LEU A 82 5.15 10.25 -14.16
N GLY A 83 4.54 9.46 -13.27
CA GLY A 83 3.19 9.76 -12.79
C GLY A 83 3.13 11.08 -12.02
N PHE A 84 4.16 11.45 -11.27
CA PHE A 84 4.22 12.75 -10.62
C PHE A 84 4.32 13.89 -11.65
N VAL A 85 5.28 13.76 -12.57
CA VAL A 85 5.54 14.72 -13.64
C VAL A 85 4.28 14.99 -14.47
N LEU A 86 3.63 13.93 -14.93
CA LEU A 86 2.50 14.03 -15.87
C LEU A 86 1.20 14.47 -15.19
N PHE A 87 0.92 14.02 -13.96
CA PHE A 87 -0.38 14.27 -13.33
C PHE A 87 -0.40 15.49 -12.40
N TYR A 88 0.75 15.89 -11.85
CA TYR A 88 0.77 16.97 -10.85
C TYR A 88 1.39 18.26 -11.37
N ARG A 89 2.45 18.20 -12.19
CA ARG A 89 3.15 19.41 -12.67
C ARG A 89 3.61 19.33 -14.14
N PRO A 90 2.76 18.96 -15.10
CA PRO A 90 3.19 18.76 -16.49
C PRO A 90 3.79 20.01 -17.13
N GLY A 91 3.20 21.20 -16.92
CA GLY A 91 3.73 22.45 -17.49
C GLY A 91 5.14 22.80 -17.03
N TYR A 92 5.40 22.67 -15.72
CA TYR A 92 6.72 22.95 -15.13
C TYR A 92 7.83 22.09 -15.76
N TYR A 93 7.58 20.80 -15.94
CA TYR A 93 8.58 19.86 -16.47
C TYR A 93 8.74 19.94 -18.00
N LEU A 94 7.79 20.53 -18.73
CA LEU A 94 7.99 20.89 -20.13
C LEU A 94 9.04 22.00 -20.25
N ASP A 95 9.03 22.96 -19.32
CA ASP A 95 10.03 24.03 -19.26
C ASP A 95 11.36 23.55 -18.66
N HIS A 96 11.34 22.50 -17.82
CA HIS A 96 12.50 21.97 -17.09
C HIS A 96 12.69 20.45 -17.28
N PRO A 97 12.93 19.96 -18.53
CA PRO A 97 12.93 18.52 -18.82
C PRO A 97 14.04 17.74 -18.09
N ALA A 98 15.18 18.36 -17.81
CA ALA A 98 16.26 17.72 -17.06
C ALA A 98 15.85 17.35 -15.62
N GLU A 99 14.90 18.09 -15.04
CA GLU A 99 14.43 17.84 -13.67
C GLU A 99 13.57 16.58 -13.57
N ILE A 100 13.06 16.04 -14.69
CA ILE A 100 12.31 14.78 -14.70
C ILE A 100 13.15 13.64 -14.10
N LEU A 101 14.46 13.63 -14.31
CA LEU A 101 15.36 12.59 -13.80
C LEU A 101 15.75 12.77 -12.33
N GLN A 102 15.49 13.94 -11.74
CA GLN A 102 15.89 14.28 -10.38
C GLN A 102 14.95 13.66 -9.33
N ILE A 103 15.03 12.35 -9.14
CA ILE A 103 14.21 11.62 -8.18
C ILE A 103 14.54 11.95 -6.72
N TRP A 104 15.74 12.47 -6.46
CA TRP A 104 16.20 12.88 -5.13
C TRP A 104 15.55 14.19 -4.64
N SER A 105 14.98 14.99 -5.55
CA SER A 105 14.26 16.23 -5.21
C SER A 105 12.84 15.98 -4.71
N GLY A 106 12.48 14.71 -4.43
CA GLY A 106 11.12 14.30 -4.12
C GLY A 106 10.21 14.31 -5.35
N GLY A 107 8.89 14.22 -5.14
CA GLY A 107 7.90 14.20 -6.21
C GLY A 107 7.76 12.83 -6.86
N MET A 108 7.05 11.94 -6.16
CA MET A 108 6.73 10.58 -6.59
C MET A 108 5.21 10.36 -6.49
N SER A 109 4.62 9.76 -7.51
CA SER A 109 3.20 9.40 -7.54
C SER A 109 3.02 7.93 -7.16
N PHE A 110 2.18 7.67 -6.15
CA PHE A 110 1.80 6.30 -5.79
C PHE A 110 1.15 5.56 -6.97
N HIS A 111 0.15 6.18 -7.62
CA HIS A 111 -0.57 5.59 -8.75
C HIS A 111 0.36 5.33 -9.94
N GLY A 112 1.29 6.27 -10.20
CA GLY A 112 2.33 6.08 -11.21
C GLY A 112 3.23 4.90 -10.90
N GLY A 113 3.69 4.77 -9.65
CA GLY A 113 4.54 3.66 -9.22
C GLY A 113 3.83 2.30 -9.31
N PHE A 114 2.57 2.23 -8.88
CA PHE A 114 1.74 1.02 -9.01
C PHE A 114 1.56 0.60 -10.47
N LEU A 115 1.19 1.55 -11.35
CA LEU A 115 1.04 1.26 -12.77
C LEU A 115 2.38 0.81 -13.40
N GLY A 116 3.47 1.45 -13.01
CA GLY A 116 4.82 1.07 -13.42
C GLY A 116 5.18 -0.37 -13.06
N VAL A 117 4.82 -0.83 -11.85
CA VAL A 117 4.99 -2.25 -11.43
C VAL A 117 4.16 -3.19 -12.29
N VAL A 118 2.88 -2.87 -12.49
CA VAL A 118 1.98 -3.70 -13.31
C VAL A 118 2.52 -3.83 -14.73
N ILE A 119 2.92 -2.73 -15.35
CA ILE A 119 3.49 -2.72 -16.70
C ILE A 119 4.80 -3.52 -16.73
N ALA A 120 5.71 -3.29 -15.78
CA ALA A 120 6.98 -4.01 -15.71
C ALA A 120 6.78 -5.53 -15.60
N ALA A 121 5.86 -5.97 -14.72
CA ALA A 121 5.53 -7.39 -14.56
C ALA A 121 4.89 -7.98 -15.83
N LEU A 122 4.01 -7.25 -16.50
CA LEU A 122 3.38 -7.70 -17.75
C LEU A 122 4.40 -7.81 -18.90
N ILE A 123 5.33 -6.86 -19.01
CA ILE A 123 6.39 -6.89 -20.02
C ILE A 123 7.34 -8.05 -19.74
N PHE A 124 7.81 -8.19 -18.48
CA PHE A 124 8.72 -9.26 -18.08
C PHE A 124 8.11 -10.64 -18.35
N THR A 125 6.89 -10.88 -17.85
CA THR A 125 6.23 -12.17 -18.03
C THR A 125 5.99 -12.50 -19.51
N LYS A 126 5.60 -11.51 -20.33
CA LYS A 126 5.47 -11.69 -21.78
C LYS A 126 6.80 -12.02 -22.44
N ARG A 127 7.88 -11.30 -22.11
CA ARG A 127 9.21 -11.48 -22.73
C ARG A 127 9.81 -12.84 -22.43
N HIS A 128 9.54 -13.38 -21.24
CA HIS A 128 10.11 -14.65 -20.76
C HIS A 128 9.15 -15.84 -20.88
N ASN A 129 7.98 -15.67 -21.53
CA ASN A 129 6.93 -16.69 -21.66
C ASN A 129 6.48 -17.28 -20.31
N ILE A 130 6.44 -16.45 -19.27
CA ILE A 130 6.04 -16.83 -17.91
C ILE A 130 4.52 -16.66 -17.77
N PRO A 131 3.80 -17.64 -17.19
CA PRO A 131 2.36 -17.52 -16.92
C PRO A 131 2.01 -16.32 -16.03
N ARG A 132 1.11 -15.46 -16.52
CA ARG A 132 0.75 -14.19 -15.85
C ARG A 132 -0.03 -14.37 -14.55
N LEU A 133 -1.07 -15.22 -14.53
CA LEU A 133 -1.91 -15.41 -13.34
C LEU A 133 -1.15 -16.05 -12.17
N PRO A 134 -0.36 -17.12 -12.37
CA PRO A 134 0.52 -17.64 -11.30
C PRO A 134 1.54 -16.61 -10.80
N THR A 135 2.07 -15.76 -11.70
CA THR A 135 2.96 -14.67 -11.31
C THR A 135 2.23 -13.65 -10.43
N ALA A 136 1.01 -13.25 -10.83
CA ALA A 136 0.20 -12.33 -10.06
C ALA A 136 -0.19 -12.90 -8.68
N ASP A 137 -0.44 -14.20 -8.57
CA ASP A 137 -0.65 -14.89 -7.28
C ASP A 137 0.57 -14.78 -6.36
N LEU A 138 1.79 -14.90 -6.90
CA LEU A 138 3.03 -14.72 -6.13
C LEU A 138 3.20 -13.29 -5.64
N LEU A 139 2.92 -12.29 -6.50
CA LEU A 139 2.99 -10.89 -6.11
C LEU A 139 1.95 -10.58 -5.02
N ALA A 140 0.71 -11.04 -5.21
CA ALA A 140 -0.37 -10.90 -4.22
C ALA A 140 -0.01 -11.50 -2.86
N LEU A 141 0.74 -12.60 -2.83
CA LEU A 141 1.21 -13.23 -1.59
C LEU A 141 2.18 -12.35 -0.80
N ALA A 142 3.00 -11.55 -1.48
CA ALA A 142 4.04 -10.72 -0.86
C ALA A 142 3.55 -9.32 -0.43
N VAL A 143 2.63 -8.72 -1.21
CA VAL A 143 2.20 -7.32 -1.04
C VAL A 143 1.71 -6.97 0.38
N PRO A 144 0.87 -7.78 1.06
CA PRO A 144 0.38 -7.47 2.41
C PRO A 144 1.48 -7.20 3.44
N ILE A 145 2.65 -7.84 3.31
CA ILE A 145 3.77 -7.61 4.23
C ILE A 145 4.32 -6.19 4.07
N GLY A 146 4.49 -5.73 2.82
CA GLY A 146 4.91 -4.37 2.53
C GLY A 146 3.88 -3.34 3.00
N LEU A 147 2.59 -3.61 2.79
CA LEU A 147 1.50 -2.78 3.29
C LEU A 147 1.57 -2.67 4.82
N MET A 148 1.62 -3.79 5.54
CA MET A 148 1.71 -3.82 7.00
C MET A 148 2.85 -2.93 7.53
N LEU A 149 4.06 -3.13 7.02
CA LEU A 149 5.25 -2.40 7.49
C LEU A 149 5.17 -0.92 7.12
N GLY A 150 4.66 -0.59 5.93
CA GLY A 150 4.43 0.80 5.52
C GLY A 150 3.44 1.52 6.45
N ARG A 151 2.35 0.86 6.83
CA ARG A 151 1.35 1.42 7.76
C ARG A 151 1.89 1.59 9.18
N ILE A 152 2.71 0.66 9.65
CA ILE A 152 3.44 0.83 10.92
C ILE A 152 4.38 2.04 10.83
N ALA A 153 5.07 2.23 9.70
CA ALA A 153 5.93 3.39 9.50
C ALA A 153 5.13 4.71 9.43
N ASN A 154 3.92 4.72 8.84
CA ASN A 154 3.04 5.88 8.89
C ASN A 154 2.64 6.22 10.33
N PHE A 155 2.37 5.21 11.16
CA PHE A 155 2.10 5.43 12.58
C PHE A 155 3.32 6.04 13.29
N ILE A 156 4.53 5.51 13.06
CA ILE A 156 5.78 6.05 13.62
C ILE A 156 6.03 7.49 13.18
N ASN A 157 5.74 7.82 11.93
CA ASN A 157 5.85 9.18 11.38
C ASN A 157 4.74 10.12 11.89
N ALA A 158 3.78 9.60 12.67
CA ALA A 158 2.58 10.32 13.07
C ALA A 158 1.84 10.95 11.87
N GLU A 159 1.64 10.21 10.78
CA GLU A 159 0.94 10.68 9.57
C GLU A 159 -0.22 9.76 9.18
N LEU A 160 -1.19 10.26 8.42
CA LEU A 160 -2.38 9.50 7.97
C LEU A 160 -3.25 8.97 9.12
N TRP A 161 -3.36 9.75 10.20
CA TRP A 161 -4.23 9.46 11.33
C TRP A 161 -5.72 9.48 10.94
N GLY A 162 -6.54 8.97 11.84
CA GLY A 162 -7.97 8.86 11.65
C GLY A 162 -8.76 10.09 12.08
N ARG A 163 -10.08 9.94 12.04
CA ARG A 163 -11.05 10.92 12.51
C ARG A 163 -10.96 11.08 14.03
N PRO A 164 -11.40 12.23 14.59
CA PRO A 164 -11.51 12.41 16.03
C PRO A 164 -12.34 11.30 16.68
N THR A 165 -11.99 10.89 17.90
CA THR A 165 -12.67 9.79 18.59
C THR A 165 -12.58 9.91 20.10
N ASP A 166 -13.64 9.49 20.79
CA ASP A 166 -13.69 9.39 22.26
C ASP A 166 -13.47 7.97 22.77
N LEU A 167 -13.15 7.02 21.88
CA LEU A 167 -12.89 5.63 22.24
C LEU A 167 -11.62 5.51 23.10
N PRO A 168 -11.55 4.54 24.03
CA PRO A 168 -10.47 4.47 25.02
C PRO A 168 -9.08 4.15 24.44
N TRP A 169 -9.00 3.80 23.15
CA TRP A 169 -7.75 3.58 22.41
C TRP A 169 -7.44 4.71 21.40
N GLY A 170 -8.15 5.83 21.47
CA GLY A 170 -7.84 7.03 20.70
C GLY A 170 -6.44 7.54 21.05
N VAL A 171 -5.67 7.94 20.03
CA VAL A 171 -4.29 8.41 20.19
C VAL A 171 -4.21 9.91 19.98
N VAL A 172 -3.53 10.62 20.88
CA VAL A 172 -3.25 12.05 20.77
C VAL A 172 -1.98 12.23 19.94
N PHE A 173 -2.14 12.35 18.61
CA PHE A 173 -1.04 12.52 17.67
C PHE A 173 -0.43 13.94 17.76
N PRO A 174 0.89 14.08 17.59
CA PRO A 174 1.56 15.38 17.61
C PRO A 174 1.23 16.22 16.36
N GLY A 175 1.41 17.53 16.48
CA GLY A 175 1.30 18.47 15.36
C GLY A 175 -0.03 19.20 15.26
N ALA A 176 0.01 20.43 14.74
CA ALA A 176 -1.15 21.32 14.68
C ALA A 176 -2.30 20.71 13.87
N SER A 177 -2.02 20.10 12.71
CA SER A 177 -3.05 19.47 11.86
C SER A 177 -3.75 18.29 12.56
N ALA A 178 -3.01 17.50 13.33
CA ALA A 178 -3.60 16.39 14.09
C ALA A 178 -4.45 16.89 15.27
N GLN A 179 -4.11 18.04 15.86
CA GLN A 179 -4.87 18.64 16.96
C GLN A 179 -6.02 19.54 16.49
N ALA A 180 -6.11 19.86 15.20
CA ALA A 180 -7.21 20.62 14.62
C ALA A 180 -8.48 19.76 14.52
N CYS A 181 -9.31 19.81 15.55
CA CYS A 181 -10.58 19.09 15.63
C CYS A 181 -11.71 20.06 15.98
N GLU A 182 -12.67 20.20 15.06
CA GLU A 182 -13.81 21.08 15.26
C GLU A 182 -14.65 20.63 16.47
N GLY A 183 -15.00 21.56 17.35
CA GLY A 183 -15.81 21.29 18.54
C GLY A 183 -15.08 20.61 19.70
N VAL A 184 -13.78 20.30 19.58
CA VAL A 184 -13.00 19.67 20.66
C VAL A 184 -12.24 20.75 21.45
N VAL A 185 -12.51 20.85 22.75
CA VAL A 185 -11.77 21.72 23.67
C VAL A 185 -10.66 20.92 24.36
N GLY A 186 -9.40 21.25 24.06
CA GLY A 186 -8.22 20.58 24.63
C GLY A 186 -7.55 19.62 23.64
N LEU A 187 -6.99 18.52 24.14
CA LEU A 187 -6.28 17.53 23.32
C LEU A 187 -7.28 16.73 22.47
N CYS A 188 -7.01 16.64 21.18
CA CYS A 188 -7.79 15.82 20.26
C CYS A 188 -7.19 14.42 20.12
N ALA A 189 -7.94 13.42 20.56
CA ALA A 189 -7.65 12.02 20.30
C ALA A 189 -8.25 11.59 18.95
N ARG A 190 -7.51 10.78 18.20
CA ARG A 190 -7.90 10.29 16.88
C ARG A 190 -7.76 8.79 16.80
N HIS A 191 -8.54 8.17 15.92
CA HIS A 191 -8.34 6.76 15.59
C HIS A 191 -6.92 6.57 15.04
N PRO A 192 -6.11 5.61 15.56
CA PRO A 192 -4.87 5.21 14.91
C PRO A 192 -5.16 4.33 13.68
N SER A 193 -5.79 4.91 12.65
CA SER A 193 -6.24 4.19 11.45
C SER A 193 -5.12 3.45 10.73
N GLN A 194 -3.88 3.94 10.82
CA GLN A 194 -2.70 3.25 10.30
C GLN A 194 -2.55 1.86 10.90
N LEU A 195 -2.82 1.69 12.20
CA LEU A 195 -2.77 0.39 12.87
C LEU A 195 -3.94 -0.51 12.45
N TYR A 196 -5.10 0.07 12.13
CA TYR A 196 -6.23 -0.69 11.57
C TYR A 196 -5.90 -1.19 10.16
N GLU A 197 -5.27 -0.36 9.32
CA GLU A 197 -4.77 -0.74 7.99
C GLU A 197 -3.67 -1.82 8.12
N ALA A 198 -2.69 -1.64 9.01
CA ALA A 198 -1.63 -2.62 9.27
C ALA A 198 -2.21 -3.98 9.68
N PHE A 199 -3.27 -3.98 10.49
CA PHE A 199 -3.92 -5.20 10.93
C PHE A 199 -4.76 -5.85 9.81
N LEU A 200 -5.68 -5.12 9.17
CA LEU A 200 -6.60 -5.69 8.19
C LEU A 200 -5.93 -5.95 6.83
N GLU A 201 -5.24 -4.94 6.26
CA GLU A 201 -4.56 -5.03 4.95
C GLU A 201 -3.25 -5.82 5.04
N GLY A 202 -2.66 -5.86 6.23
CA GLY A 202 -1.42 -6.58 6.53
C GLY A 202 -1.66 -7.94 7.16
N VAL A 203 -1.84 -7.97 8.48
CA VAL A 203 -1.85 -9.22 9.27
C VAL A 203 -2.95 -10.19 8.83
N VAL A 204 -4.21 -9.74 8.77
CA VAL A 204 -5.36 -10.59 8.43
C VAL A 204 -5.24 -11.07 6.99
N LEU A 205 -5.01 -10.16 6.05
CA LEU A 205 -4.92 -10.49 4.63
C LEU A 205 -3.72 -11.41 4.33
N ALA A 206 -2.54 -11.12 4.90
CA ALA A 206 -1.36 -11.98 4.79
C ALA A 206 -1.65 -13.38 5.35
N SER A 207 -2.28 -13.47 6.52
CA SER A 207 -2.60 -14.76 7.16
C SER A 207 -3.51 -15.62 6.28
N VAL A 208 -4.54 -15.01 5.70
CA VAL A 208 -5.46 -15.69 4.77
C VAL A 208 -4.70 -16.17 3.52
N LEU A 209 -3.91 -15.30 2.89
CA LEU A 209 -3.19 -15.64 1.66
C LEU A 209 -2.10 -16.69 1.89
N LEU A 210 -1.37 -16.61 3.00
CA LEU A 210 -0.38 -17.61 3.41
C LEU A 210 -1.04 -18.97 3.67
N TRP A 211 -2.16 -18.99 4.39
CA TRP A 211 -2.91 -20.22 4.61
C TRP A 211 -3.39 -20.83 3.29
N LEU A 212 -3.95 -20.02 2.40
CA LEU A 212 -4.39 -20.47 1.08
C LEU A 212 -3.23 -21.02 0.23
N ALA A 213 -2.10 -20.31 0.21
CA ALA A 213 -0.94 -20.67 -0.59
C ALA A 213 -0.29 -21.98 -0.11
N PHE A 214 -0.09 -22.15 1.20
CA PHE A 214 0.71 -23.24 1.75
C PHE A 214 -0.09 -24.40 2.33
N ARG A 215 -1.39 -24.23 2.61
CA ARG A 215 -2.23 -25.28 3.23
C ARG A 215 -3.45 -25.69 2.40
N SER A 216 -4.05 -24.79 1.63
CA SER A 216 -5.30 -25.10 0.90
C SER A 216 -5.08 -25.48 -0.58
N GLY A 217 -3.85 -25.49 -1.06
CA GLY A 217 -3.52 -25.74 -2.47
C GLY A 217 -4.02 -24.65 -3.43
N ALA A 218 -4.13 -23.40 -2.96
CA ALA A 218 -4.64 -22.30 -3.79
C ALA A 218 -3.75 -22.01 -5.00
N LEU A 219 -2.43 -22.19 -4.88
CA LEU A 219 -1.46 -22.02 -5.97
C LEU A 219 -1.64 -23.02 -7.13
N LYS A 220 -2.44 -24.08 -6.95
CA LYS A 220 -2.86 -24.99 -8.03
C LYS A 220 -3.99 -24.41 -8.89
N LYS A 221 -4.54 -23.26 -8.52
CA LYS A 221 -5.68 -22.59 -9.17
C LYS A 221 -5.24 -21.16 -9.56
N PRO A 222 -4.56 -20.99 -10.71
CA PRO A 222 -4.00 -19.71 -11.12
C PRO A 222 -5.01 -18.55 -11.06
N GLY A 223 -4.65 -17.47 -10.36
CA GLY A 223 -5.45 -16.28 -10.15
C GLY A 223 -6.25 -16.28 -8.84
N LEU A 224 -6.28 -17.38 -8.08
CA LEU A 224 -7.05 -17.44 -6.84
C LEU A 224 -6.50 -16.49 -5.77
N LEU A 225 -5.19 -16.44 -5.56
CA LEU A 225 -4.60 -15.55 -4.57
C LEU A 225 -4.74 -14.09 -4.99
N LEU A 226 -4.57 -13.78 -6.28
CA LEU A 226 -4.83 -12.45 -6.83
C LEU A 226 -6.27 -12.00 -6.54
N GLY A 227 -7.25 -12.85 -6.85
CA GLY A 227 -8.67 -12.53 -6.63
C GLY A 227 -9.01 -12.31 -5.16
N VAL A 228 -8.46 -13.14 -4.26
CA VAL A 228 -8.62 -12.98 -2.81
C VAL A 228 -7.92 -11.72 -2.33
N PHE A 229 -6.72 -11.42 -2.80
CA PHE A 229 -5.98 -10.22 -2.43
C PHE A 229 -6.74 -8.95 -2.84
N LEU A 230 -7.16 -8.83 -4.10
CA LEU A 230 -7.86 -7.65 -4.59
C LEU A 230 -9.19 -7.42 -3.86
N THR A 231 -9.95 -8.49 -3.64
CA THR A 231 -11.21 -8.43 -2.90
C THR A 231 -10.98 -8.09 -1.43
N GLY A 232 -10.06 -8.79 -0.77
CA GLY A 232 -9.76 -8.62 0.65
C GLY A 232 -9.17 -7.26 0.97
N TYR A 233 -8.20 -6.79 0.18
CA TYR A 233 -7.64 -5.45 0.31
C TYR A 233 -8.70 -4.38 0.09
N GLY A 234 -9.49 -4.47 -0.98
CA GLY A 234 -10.54 -3.49 -1.26
C GLY A 234 -11.59 -3.41 -0.15
N LEU A 235 -12.01 -4.56 0.39
CA LEU A 235 -12.94 -4.60 1.54
C LEU A 235 -12.31 -4.04 2.82
N ALA A 236 -11.07 -4.40 3.14
CA ALA A 236 -10.34 -3.85 4.27
C ALA A 236 -10.23 -2.33 4.18
N ARG A 237 -9.87 -1.82 3.00
CA ARG A 237 -9.73 -0.39 2.74
C ARG A 237 -11.07 0.34 2.88
N VAL A 238 -12.17 -0.21 2.35
CA VAL A 238 -13.53 0.34 2.54
C VAL A 238 -13.88 0.40 4.03
N ILE A 239 -13.57 -0.64 4.81
CA ILE A 239 -13.84 -0.66 6.26
C ILE A 239 -13.04 0.44 6.97
N VAL A 240 -11.71 0.47 6.78
CA VAL A 240 -10.84 1.41 7.52
C VAL A 240 -11.11 2.86 7.16
N GLU A 241 -11.57 3.14 5.94
CA GLU A 241 -11.87 4.49 5.48
C GLU A 241 -13.01 5.17 6.25
N HIS A 242 -13.87 4.41 6.95
CA HIS A 242 -14.85 4.98 7.88
C HIS A 242 -14.19 5.64 9.09
N PHE A 243 -12.98 5.21 9.44
CA PHE A 243 -12.20 5.73 10.56
C PHE A 243 -11.09 6.69 10.12
N ARG A 244 -10.70 6.68 8.84
CA ARG A 244 -9.60 7.50 8.32
C ARG A 244 -10.04 8.96 8.12
N GLN A 245 -9.15 9.90 8.43
CA GLN A 245 -9.33 11.30 8.04
C GLN A 245 -9.10 11.39 6.52
N ALA A 246 -9.99 12.08 5.80
CA ALA A 246 -9.76 12.34 4.38
C ALA A 246 -8.54 13.26 4.19
N ASP A 247 -7.93 13.22 3.00
CA ASP A 247 -6.81 14.09 2.70
C ASP A 247 -7.30 15.56 2.65
N ASP A 248 -6.50 16.50 3.17
CA ASP A 248 -6.89 17.90 3.41
C ASP A 248 -7.53 18.58 2.20
N GLN A 249 -7.08 18.26 0.98
CA GLN A 249 -7.60 18.81 -0.28
C GLN A 249 -9.09 18.53 -0.53
N PHE A 250 -9.67 17.53 0.14
CA PHE A 250 -11.08 17.17 -0.01
C PHE A 250 -11.95 17.71 1.11
N ILE A 251 -11.35 18.20 2.20
CA ILE A 251 -12.06 18.67 3.39
C ILE A 251 -12.40 20.16 3.23
N THR A 252 -13.68 20.49 3.34
CA THR A 252 -14.18 21.88 3.39
C THR A 252 -15.22 22.01 4.50
N LEU A 253 -15.62 23.24 4.85
CA LEU A 253 -16.68 23.48 5.84
C LEU A 253 -17.99 22.77 5.47
N GLU A 254 -18.30 22.67 4.17
CA GLU A 254 -19.50 21.98 3.65
C GLU A 254 -19.27 20.48 3.38
N ASN A 255 -18.03 19.98 3.54
CA ASN A 255 -17.61 18.60 3.32
C ASN A 255 -16.59 18.15 4.38
N PRO A 256 -16.96 18.13 5.67
CA PRO A 256 -16.02 17.79 6.74
C PRO A 256 -15.48 16.35 6.63
N MET A 257 -16.22 15.49 5.94
CA MET A 257 -15.88 14.07 5.75
C MET A 257 -15.00 13.80 4.52
N GLY A 258 -14.73 14.82 3.70
CA GLY A 258 -13.91 14.72 2.50
C GLY A 258 -14.45 13.74 1.45
N HIS A 259 -15.78 13.70 1.28
CA HIS A 259 -16.43 12.88 0.25
C HIS A 259 -16.14 13.46 -1.15
N ILE A 260 -15.76 12.60 -2.09
CA ILE A 260 -15.56 12.96 -3.50
C ILE A 260 -16.86 12.86 -4.28
N LEU A 261 -17.62 11.78 -4.05
CA LEU A 261 -18.97 11.62 -4.59
C LEU A 261 -19.96 11.81 -3.45
N ARG A 262 -20.88 12.76 -3.61
CA ARG A 262 -21.90 13.09 -2.60
C ARG A 262 -23.29 12.79 -3.14
N LEU A 263 -24.11 12.14 -2.32
CA LEU A 263 -25.53 11.88 -2.51
C LEU A 263 -26.25 12.30 -1.23
N GLY A 264 -26.52 13.60 -1.12
CA GLY A 264 -27.00 14.22 0.12
C GLY A 264 -25.94 14.16 1.22
N GLU A 265 -26.34 13.66 2.39
CA GLU A 265 -25.47 13.45 3.57
C GLU A 265 -24.49 12.28 3.39
N TRP A 266 -24.74 11.40 2.43
CA TRP A 266 -23.90 10.23 2.17
C TRP A 266 -22.87 10.54 1.10
N GLY A 267 -21.71 9.90 1.18
CA GLY A 267 -20.72 10.01 0.13
C GLY A 267 -19.63 8.98 0.22
N LEU A 268 -18.84 8.93 -0.85
CA LEU A 268 -17.67 8.09 -0.95
C LEU A 268 -16.41 8.95 -0.90
N THR A 269 -15.51 8.57 -0.03
CA THR A 269 -14.13 9.07 0.03
C THR A 269 -13.30 8.51 -1.14
N MET A 270 -12.11 9.07 -1.36
CA MET A 270 -11.18 8.57 -2.40
C MET A 270 -10.79 7.11 -2.18
N GLY A 271 -10.50 6.73 -0.93
CA GLY A 271 -10.12 5.36 -0.60
C GLY A 271 -11.24 4.37 -0.94
N GLN A 272 -12.49 4.69 -0.62
CA GLN A 272 -13.65 3.87 -0.98
C GLN A 272 -13.84 3.80 -2.50
N LEU A 273 -13.78 4.94 -3.19
CA LEU A 273 -13.98 5.01 -4.63
C LEU A 273 -12.98 4.15 -5.40
N LEU A 274 -11.70 4.20 -5.02
CA LEU A 274 -10.64 3.38 -5.64
C LEU A 274 -10.72 1.90 -5.26
N SER A 275 -11.29 1.58 -4.09
CA SER A 275 -11.41 0.20 -3.62
C SER A 275 -12.53 -0.58 -4.31
N LEU A 276 -13.63 0.08 -4.70
CA LEU A 276 -14.75 -0.59 -5.35
C LEU A 276 -14.37 -1.29 -6.68
N PRO A 277 -13.62 -0.65 -7.61
CA PRO A 277 -13.09 -1.34 -8.79
C PRO A 277 -12.19 -2.52 -8.44
N MET A 278 -11.36 -2.41 -7.40
CA MET A 278 -10.50 -3.53 -6.97
C MET A 278 -11.34 -4.72 -6.49
N VAL A 279 -12.38 -4.47 -5.70
CA VAL A 279 -13.33 -5.52 -5.26
C VAL A 279 -14.03 -6.15 -6.47
N ALA A 280 -14.53 -5.35 -7.40
CA ALA A 280 -15.20 -5.85 -8.60
C ALA A 280 -14.28 -6.73 -9.47
N VAL A 281 -13.05 -6.27 -9.73
CA VAL A 281 -12.04 -7.04 -10.48
C VAL A 281 -11.67 -8.31 -9.71
N GLY A 282 -11.45 -8.23 -8.40
CA GLY A 282 -11.15 -9.38 -7.54
C GLY A 282 -12.24 -10.45 -7.60
N LEU A 283 -13.50 -10.06 -7.45
CA LEU A 283 -14.66 -10.95 -7.58
C LEU A 283 -14.77 -11.54 -8.99
N GLY A 284 -14.50 -10.75 -10.03
CA GLY A 284 -14.45 -11.21 -11.43
C GLY A 284 -13.38 -12.29 -11.65
N VAL A 285 -12.18 -12.09 -11.11
CA VAL A 285 -11.09 -13.09 -11.15
C VAL A 285 -11.50 -14.36 -10.39
N LEU A 286 -12.09 -14.24 -9.19
CA LEU A 286 -12.56 -15.40 -8.42
C LEU A 286 -13.64 -16.18 -9.16
N PHE A 287 -14.56 -15.49 -9.84
CA PHE A 287 -15.60 -16.11 -10.66
C PHE A 287 -15.02 -16.85 -11.86
N TYR A 288 -14.05 -16.24 -12.56
CA TYR A 288 -13.32 -16.88 -13.65
C TYR A 288 -12.61 -18.15 -13.20
N VAL A 289 -11.84 -18.09 -12.10
CA VAL A 289 -11.12 -19.23 -11.54
C VAL A 289 -12.05 -20.38 -11.14
N ARG A 290 -13.26 -20.09 -10.66
CA ARG A 290 -14.25 -21.11 -10.33
C ARG A 290 -14.79 -21.84 -11.56
N ARG A 291 -14.93 -21.14 -12.70
CA ARG A 291 -15.45 -21.71 -13.95
C ARG A 291 -14.41 -22.46 -14.78
N SER A 292 -13.13 -22.15 -14.60
CA SER A 292 -12.02 -22.84 -15.29
C SER A 292 -11.57 -24.16 -14.62
N LYS A 293 -12.31 -24.61 -13.60
CA LYS A 293 -12.17 -25.96 -13.02
C LYS A 293 -13.01 -26.96 -13.79
#